data_AF-A0A9W7KSR9-F1
#
_entry.id   AF-A0A9W7KSR9-F1
#
_cell.length_a   1.000
_cell.length_b   1.000
_cell.length_c   1.000
_cell.angle_alpha   90.00
_cell.angle_beta   90.00
_cell.angle_gamma   90.00
#
_symmetry.space_group_name_H-M   'P 1'
#
loop_
_entity.id
_entity.type
_entity.pdbx_description
1 polymer ?
#
loop_
_entity_poly.entity_id
_entity_poly.type
_entity_poly.pdbx_seq_one_letter_code
_entity_poly.pdbx_strand_id
1 'polypeptide(L)'
;MFPSSPHRTFARNSACLSAGGVRTAFTVKENVLAGMEGLSYYRDGGWERQLHEAKGRHGGGRGEGRGTEGGRLQFQEGGYMFLAGTSAGMDALAGTSEMREGLGLGPSVIMEGGGKVEQEYPYIDAKDLEGAAVTKGDGWFD
;
A
#
# COMPACT_ATOMS: atom_id res chain seq x y z
N MET A 1 -40.99 16.70 -19.35
CA MET A 1 -39.92 16.23 -20.25
C MET A 1 -38.61 16.75 -19.68
N PHE A 2 -37.85 15.93 -18.95
CA PHE A 2 -36.55 16.34 -18.40
C PHE A 2 -35.46 16.02 -19.42
N PRO A 3 -34.57 16.96 -19.79
CA PRO A 3 -33.44 16.63 -20.65
C PRO A 3 -32.42 15.81 -19.85
N SER A 4 -32.27 14.54 -20.20
CA SER A 4 -31.20 13.65 -19.73
C SER A 4 -29.89 14.00 -20.41
N SER A 5 -29.20 15.03 -19.92
CA SER A 5 -27.78 15.23 -20.24
C SER A 5 -26.95 14.52 -19.17
N PRO A 6 -26.10 13.54 -19.51
CA PRO A 6 -25.17 12.97 -18.54
C PRO A 6 -24.17 14.06 -18.14
N HIS A 7 -24.12 14.41 -16.86
CA HIS A 7 -23.08 15.28 -16.31
C HIS A 7 -21.71 14.65 -16.57
N ARG A 8 -21.03 15.07 -17.65
CA ARG A 8 -19.64 14.69 -17.96
C ARG A 8 -18.67 15.59 -17.18
N THR A 9 -18.62 15.43 -15.87
CA THR A 9 -17.61 16.10 -15.05
C THR A 9 -16.88 15.11 -14.17
N PHE A 10 -16.30 14.07 -14.77
CA PHE A 10 -15.14 13.39 -14.20
C PHE A 10 -13.88 14.14 -14.65
N ALA A 11 -13.68 15.37 -14.15
CA ALA A 11 -12.54 16.20 -14.53
C ALA A 11 -11.25 15.85 -13.75
N ARG A 12 -11.34 15.03 -12.70
CA ARG A 12 -10.20 14.64 -11.85
C ARG A 12 -10.29 13.18 -11.48
N ASN A 13 -9.19 12.44 -11.72
CA ASN A 13 -9.01 11.07 -11.28
C ASN A 13 -7.99 11.06 -10.13
N SER A 14 -8.39 10.56 -8.96
CA SER A 14 -7.50 10.46 -7.79
C SER A 14 -6.43 9.38 -7.97
N ALA A 15 -6.66 8.37 -8.82
CA ALA A 15 -5.68 7.31 -9.07
C ALA A 15 -4.38 7.88 -9.67
N CYS A 16 -4.49 8.84 -10.60
CA CYS A 16 -3.34 9.52 -11.21
C CYS A 16 -2.60 10.47 -10.25
N LEU A 17 -3.20 10.80 -9.10
CA LEU A 17 -2.63 11.67 -8.07
C LEU A 17 -2.23 10.89 -6.81
N SER A 18 -2.36 9.57 -6.83
CA SER A 18 -2.01 8.71 -5.70
C SER A 18 -0.49 8.63 -5.55
N ALA A 19 -0.02 8.52 -4.31
CA ALA A 19 1.37 8.19 -4.00
C ALA A 19 1.72 6.70 -4.20
N GLY A 20 0.74 5.90 -4.65
CA GLY A 20 0.97 4.52 -5.07
C GLY A 20 1.21 3.52 -3.94
N GLY A 21 0.79 3.81 -2.71
CA GLY A 21 1.07 2.96 -1.55
C GLY A 21 0.08 1.81 -1.33
N VAL A 22 0.58 0.66 -0.91
CA VAL A 22 -0.20 -0.47 -0.38
C VAL A 22 0.30 -0.80 1.03
N ARG A 23 -0.59 -0.76 2.01
CA ARG A 23 -0.26 -0.89 3.44
C ARG A 23 -1.24 -1.81 4.15
N THR A 24 -0.79 -2.40 5.26
CA THR A 24 -1.60 -3.30 6.09
C THR A 24 -1.63 -2.91 7.57
N ALA A 25 -0.97 -1.81 7.98
CA ALA A 25 -1.05 -1.29 9.34
C ALA A 25 -2.25 -0.34 9.49
N PHE A 26 -3.41 -0.94 9.71
CA PHE A 26 -4.63 -0.25 10.06
C PHE A 26 -5.12 -0.71 11.43
N THR A 27 -5.78 0.19 12.15
CA THR A 27 -6.45 -0.13 13.43
C THR A 27 -7.78 -0.87 13.25
N VAL A 28 -8.22 -1.05 12.01
CA VAL A 28 -9.48 -1.70 11.64
C VAL A 28 -9.19 -2.95 10.82
N LYS A 29 -9.67 -4.10 11.31
CA LYS A 29 -9.38 -5.42 10.74
C LYS A 29 -9.75 -5.53 9.26
N GLU A 30 -10.90 -5.00 8.86
CA GLU A 30 -11.38 -5.04 7.49
C GLU A 30 -10.41 -4.35 6.52
N ASN A 31 -9.80 -3.25 6.96
CA ASN A 31 -8.80 -2.53 6.17
C ASN A 31 -7.49 -3.30 6.07
N VAL A 32 -7.10 -4.03 7.12
CA VAL A 32 -5.94 -4.92 7.08
C VAL A 32 -6.18 -6.01 6.03
N LEU A 33 -7.33 -6.69 6.08
CA LEU A 33 -7.69 -7.75 5.12
C LEU A 33 -7.75 -7.24 3.68
N ALA A 34 -8.35 -6.07 3.44
CA ALA A 34 -8.36 -5.46 2.12
C ALA A 34 -6.94 -5.12 1.62
N GLY A 35 -6.07 -4.65 2.51
CA GLY A 35 -4.66 -4.42 2.21
C GLY A 35 -3.89 -5.71 1.87
N MET A 36 -4.18 -6.80 2.59
CA MET A 36 -3.58 -8.13 2.34
C MET A 36 -3.91 -8.64 0.94
N GLU A 37 -5.18 -8.53 0.55
CA GLU A 37 -5.65 -8.94 -0.78
C GLU A 37 -5.02 -8.05 -1.88
N GLY A 38 -4.89 -6.75 -1.63
CA GLY A 38 -4.17 -5.85 -2.53
C GLY A 38 -2.71 -6.29 -2.70
N LEU A 39 -2.00 -6.56 -1.59
CA LEU A 39 -0.60 -6.99 -1.62
C LEU A 39 -0.41 -8.31 -2.38
N SER A 40 -1.26 -9.31 -2.14
CA SER A 40 -1.16 -10.61 -2.83
C SER A 40 -1.36 -10.45 -4.34
N TYR A 41 -2.35 -9.65 -4.75
CA TYR A 41 -2.61 -9.37 -6.16
C TYR A 41 -1.40 -8.77 -6.88
N TYR A 42 -0.69 -7.84 -6.22
CA TYR A 42 0.49 -7.19 -6.80
C TYR A 42 1.74 -8.06 -6.74
N ARG A 43 2.02 -8.71 -5.60
CA ARG A 43 3.20 -9.55 -5.39
C ARG A 43 3.19 -10.79 -6.27
N ASP A 44 2.03 -11.44 -6.41
CA ASP A 44 1.93 -12.75 -7.06
C ASP A 44 1.66 -12.65 -8.57
N GLY A 45 1.81 -11.46 -9.18
CA GLY A 45 1.55 -11.25 -10.60
C GLY A 45 0.08 -11.46 -11.01
N GLY A 46 -0.86 -11.28 -10.07
CA GLY A 46 -2.30 -11.36 -10.36
C GLY A 46 -2.73 -10.40 -11.46
N TRP A 47 -2.09 -9.23 -11.50
CA TRP A 47 -2.30 -8.21 -12.54
C TRP A 47 -1.87 -8.67 -13.94
N GLU A 48 -0.76 -9.41 -14.07
CA GLU A 48 -0.30 -9.94 -15.36
C GLU A 48 -1.31 -10.96 -15.89
N ARG A 49 -1.75 -11.88 -15.02
CA ARG A 49 -2.76 -12.89 -15.39
C ARG A 49 -4.04 -12.23 -15.91
N GLN A 50 -4.55 -11.22 -15.20
CA GLN A 50 -5.77 -10.53 -15.59
C GLN A 50 -5.61 -9.77 -16.91
N LEU A 51 -4.45 -9.13 -17.16
CA LEU A 51 -4.16 -8.47 -18.43
C LEU A 51 -4.06 -9.46 -19.60
N HIS A 52 -3.43 -10.62 -19.39
CA HIS A 52 -3.33 -11.68 -20.41
C HIS A 52 -4.72 -12.24 -20.78
N GLU A 53 -5.58 -12.49 -19.79
CA GLU A 53 -6.96 -12.92 -20.03
C GLU A 53 -7.79 -11.87 -20.77
N ALA A 54 -7.65 -10.59 -20.40
CA ALA A 54 -8.36 -9.50 -21.05
C ALA A 54 -7.95 -9.34 -22.52
N LYS A 55 -6.65 -9.47 -22.82
CA LYS A 55 -6.13 -9.46 -24.21
C LYS A 55 -6.62 -10.66 -25.03
N GLY A 56 -6.79 -11.83 -24.41
CA GLY A 56 -7.36 -13.01 -25.06
C GLY A 56 -8.83 -12.87 -25.46
N ARG A 57 -9.59 -11.97 -24.81
CA ARG A 57 -11.02 -11.70 -25.12
C ARG A 57 -11.21 -10.64 -26.22
N HIS A 58 -10.20 -9.82 -26.50
CA HIS A 58 -10.20 -8.82 -27.58
C HIS A 58 -9.25 -9.24 -28.70
N GLY A 59 -9.56 -10.36 -29.36
CA GLY A 59 -8.87 -10.76 -30.58
C GLY A 59 -9.26 -9.86 -31.74
N GLY A 60 -8.30 -9.09 -32.26
CA GLY A 60 -8.33 -8.57 -33.63
C GLY A 60 -8.04 -7.08 -33.78
N GLY A 61 -6.79 -6.73 -34.11
CA GLY A 61 -6.45 -5.38 -34.56
C GLY A 61 -4.95 -5.14 -34.60
N ARG A 62 -4.34 -5.31 -35.79
CA ARG A 62 -2.92 -5.20 -36.07
C ARG A 62 -2.27 -3.91 -35.55
N GLY A 63 -1.13 -4.09 -34.90
CA GLY A 63 -0.12 -3.07 -34.63
C GLY A 63 1.21 -3.77 -34.34
N GLU A 64 1.82 -4.37 -35.36
CA GLU A 64 3.24 -4.72 -35.32
C GLU A 64 4.04 -3.43 -35.09
N GLY A 65 4.89 -3.39 -34.06
CA GLY A 65 5.82 -2.26 -33.87
C GLY A 65 5.78 -1.57 -32.50
N ARG A 66 5.83 -2.34 -31.42
CA ARG A 66 6.58 -2.04 -30.18
C ARG A 66 6.36 -3.24 -29.27
N GLY A 67 7.44 -3.88 -28.84
CA GLY A 67 7.34 -4.98 -27.87
C GLY A 67 6.46 -4.52 -26.72
N THR A 68 5.34 -5.19 -26.49
CA THR A 68 4.60 -4.98 -25.26
C THR A 68 5.41 -5.65 -24.17
N GLU A 69 6.49 -5.01 -23.73
CA GLU A 69 6.76 -4.99 -22.30
C GLU A 69 5.48 -4.44 -21.68
N GLY A 70 4.56 -5.35 -21.31
CA GLY A 70 3.40 -4.97 -20.52
C GLY A 70 3.97 -4.23 -19.33
N GLY A 71 3.51 -3.00 -19.09
CA GLY A 71 4.05 -2.15 -18.03
C GLY A 71 4.14 -2.98 -16.76
N ARG A 72 5.37 -3.27 -16.34
CA ARG A 72 5.61 -4.02 -15.12
C ARG A 72 5.13 -3.14 -14.00
N LEU A 73 4.13 -3.58 -13.25
CA LEU A 73 3.76 -2.92 -12.02
C LEU A 73 4.96 -3.06 -11.08
N GLN A 74 5.76 -2.01 -10.91
CA GLN A 74 7.04 -2.09 -10.20
C GLN A 74 6.79 -2.02 -8.70
N PHE A 75 6.16 -3.05 -8.14
CA PHE A 75 5.96 -3.11 -6.70
C PHE A 75 7.31 -3.17 -5.98
N GLN A 76 7.57 -2.17 -5.15
CA GLN A 76 8.75 -2.05 -4.30
C GLN A 76 8.32 -2.31 -2.86
N GLU A 77 8.80 -3.42 -2.30
CA GLU A 77 8.62 -3.74 -0.89
C GLU A 77 9.66 -2.98 -0.05
N GLY A 78 9.21 -1.95 0.65
CA GLY A 78 10.07 -1.13 1.54
C GLY A 78 9.50 -0.95 2.94
N GLY A 79 8.30 -1.49 3.21
CA GLY A 79 7.60 -1.29 4.46
C GLY A 79 7.06 0.14 4.64
N TYR A 80 6.40 0.36 5.77
CA TYR A 80 6.08 1.70 6.26
C TYR A 80 6.50 1.84 7.71
N MET A 81 6.93 3.04 8.08
CA MET A 81 7.16 3.42 9.45
C MET A 81 6.04 4.34 9.94
N PHE A 82 5.48 4.02 11.09
CA PHE A 82 4.45 4.79 11.77
C PHE A 82 5.03 5.34 13.07
N LEU A 83 4.85 6.64 13.30
CA LEU A 83 5.42 7.36 14.44
C LEU A 83 4.36 7.61 15.50
N ALA A 84 4.75 7.50 16.77
CA ALA A 84 3.91 7.84 17.91
C ALA A 84 4.58 8.95 18.73
N GLY A 85 3.90 10.09 18.85
CA GLY A 85 4.30 11.18 19.76
C GLY A 85 3.66 11.09 21.14
N THR A 86 2.89 10.04 21.42
CA THR A 86 2.20 9.85 22.70
C THR A 86 2.18 8.37 23.09
N SER A 87 2.04 8.09 24.38
CA SER A 87 1.87 6.73 24.91
C SER A 87 0.64 6.03 24.32
N ALA A 88 -0.49 6.74 24.20
CA ALA A 88 -1.68 6.21 23.54
C ALA A 88 -1.44 5.85 22.07
N GLY A 89 -0.56 6.57 21.38
CA GLY A 89 -0.09 6.22 20.04
C GLY A 89 0.70 4.91 20.04
N MET A 90 1.59 4.73 21.01
CA MET A 90 2.34 3.47 21.17
C MET A 90 1.42 2.28 21.44
N ASP A 91 0.40 2.44 22.28
CA ASP A 91 -0.60 1.40 22.54
C ASP A 91 -1.34 1.02 21.24
N ALA A 92 -1.69 2.00 20.41
CA ALA A 92 -2.31 1.76 19.11
C ALA A 92 -1.38 1.02 18.13
N LEU A 93 -0.08 1.36 18.12
CA LEU A 93 0.92 0.67 17.31
C LEU A 93 1.11 -0.79 17.75
N ALA A 94 1.17 -1.04 19.06
CA ALA A 94 1.25 -2.38 19.62
C ALA A 94 0.01 -3.21 19.26
N GLY A 95 -1.20 -2.69 19.51
CA GLY A 95 -2.45 -3.37 19.16
C GLY A 95 -2.60 -3.64 17.65
N THR A 96 -2.11 -2.72 16.80
CA THR A 96 -2.06 -2.95 15.36
C THR A 96 -1.07 -4.06 15.00
N SER A 97 0.09 -4.11 15.65
CA SER A 97 1.08 -5.18 15.46
C SER A 97 0.53 -6.55 15.83
N GLU A 98 -0.11 -6.66 16.99
CA GLU A 98 -0.76 -7.89 17.46
C GLU A 98 -1.87 -8.35 16.50
N MET A 99 -2.71 -7.42 16.03
CA MET A 99 -3.75 -7.73 15.05
C MET A 99 -3.15 -8.28 13.75
N ARG A 100 -2.10 -7.64 13.22
CA ARG A 100 -1.43 -8.08 12.00
C ARG A 100 -0.81 -9.47 12.15
N GLU A 101 -0.16 -9.71 13.28
CA GLU A 101 0.41 -11.02 13.59
C GLU A 101 -0.68 -12.10 13.65
N GLY A 102 -1.80 -11.82 14.34
CA GLY A 102 -2.96 -12.71 14.39
C GLY A 102 -3.63 -12.97 13.03
N LEU A 103 -3.38 -12.10 12.04
CA LEU A 103 -3.84 -12.27 10.65
C LEU A 103 -2.79 -12.92 9.73
N GLY A 104 -1.60 -13.26 10.24
CA GLY A 104 -0.55 -13.94 9.50
C GLY A 104 0.39 -13.02 8.70
N LEU A 105 0.34 -11.70 8.91
CA LEU A 105 1.25 -10.74 8.26
C LEU A 105 2.62 -10.60 8.96
N GLY A 106 2.77 -11.23 10.11
CA GLY A 106 3.88 -11.03 11.03
C GLY A 106 3.77 -9.71 11.83
N PRO A 107 4.49 -9.62 12.96
CA PRO A 107 4.47 -8.44 13.80
C PRO A 107 5.22 -7.28 13.16
N SER A 108 4.84 -6.06 13.54
CA SER A 108 5.64 -4.86 13.29
C SER A 108 6.89 -4.86 14.18
N VAL A 109 7.98 -4.25 13.70
CA VAL A 109 9.13 -3.96 14.54
C VAL A 109 8.84 -2.71 15.36
N ILE A 110 8.68 -2.86 16.68
CA ILE A 110 8.40 -1.76 17.60
C ILE A 110 9.71 -1.18 18.13
N MET A 111 9.87 0.14 18.01
CA MET A 111 10.96 0.92 18.58
C MET A 111 10.39 1.86 19.65
N GLU A 112 10.67 1.56 20.91
CA GLU A 112 10.27 2.40 22.04
C GLU A 112 11.27 3.53 22.28
N GLY A 113 10.77 4.76 22.30
CA GLY A 113 11.52 6.00 22.50
C GLY A 113 12.21 6.51 21.25
N GLY A 114 12.21 7.85 21.10
CA GLY A 114 12.88 8.54 20.00
C GLY A 114 14.34 8.16 19.78
N GLY A 115 15.11 7.90 20.85
CA GLY A 115 16.52 7.53 20.74
C GLY A 115 16.77 6.23 19.94
N LYS A 116 15.87 5.25 20.01
CA LYS A 116 15.97 4.03 19.18
C LYS A 116 15.65 4.33 17.72
N VAL A 117 14.70 5.23 17.47
CA VAL A 117 14.35 5.66 16.12
C VAL A 117 15.51 6.39 15.47
N GLU A 118 16.19 7.31 16.17
CA GLU A 118 17.37 8.02 15.64
C GLU A 118 18.56 7.09 15.40
N GLN A 119 18.73 6.06 16.24
CA GLN A 119 19.80 5.08 16.07
C GLN A 119 19.63 4.29 14.76
N GLU A 120 18.41 3.84 14.46
CA GLU A 120 18.12 3.05 13.26
C GLU A 120 17.94 3.94 12.02
N TYR A 121 17.34 5.12 12.21
CA TYR A 121 16.98 6.07 11.16
C TYR A 121 17.56 7.47 11.47
N PRO A 122 18.89 7.66 11.31
CA PRO A 122 19.59 8.88 11.75
C PRO A 122 19.23 10.15 10.98
N TYR A 123 18.44 10.04 9.92
CA TYR A 123 17.92 11.15 9.14
C TYR A 123 16.58 11.69 9.66
N ILE A 124 16.07 11.15 10.77
CA ILE A 124 14.81 11.56 11.40
C ILE A 124 15.12 12.25 12.71
N ASP A 125 14.55 13.44 12.92
CA ASP A 125 14.52 14.08 14.24
C ASP A 125 13.40 13.43 15.05
N ALA A 126 13.75 12.64 16.07
CA ALA A 126 12.78 11.82 16.82
C ALA A 126 12.68 12.23 18.28
N LYS A 127 13.21 13.40 18.67
CA LYS A 127 13.29 13.83 20.07
C LYS A 127 11.95 13.87 20.79
N ASP A 128 10.89 14.20 20.04
CA ASP A 128 9.53 14.33 20.56
C ASP A 128 8.69 13.05 20.34
N LEU A 129 9.32 11.93 19.98
CA LEU A 129 8.64 10.66 19.77
C LEU A 129 8.71 9.77 21.01
N GLU A 130 7.56 9.23 21.36
CA GLU A 130 7.44 8.09 22.29
C GLU A 130 7.86 6.77 21.62
N GLY A 131 7.88 6.73 20.27
CA GLY A 131 8.44 5.61 19.51
C GLY A 131 7.89 5.50 18.09
N ALA A 132 8.10 4.33 17.50
CA ALA A 132 7.65 4.00 16.15
C ALA A 132 7.41 2.51 15.95
N ALA A 133 6.68 2.17 14.88
CA ALA A 133 6.48 0.80 14.40
C ALA A 133 6.79 0.70 12.92
N VAL A 134 7.56 -0.31 12.52
CA VAL A 134 7.91 -0.56 11.11
C VAL A 134 7.26 -1.85 10.66
N THR A 135 6.50 -1.78 9.57
CA THR A 135 5.86 -2.93 8.96
C THR A 135 6.75 -3.52 7.87
N LYS A 136 6.75 -4.84 7.77
CA LYS A 136 7.33 -5.57 6.62
C LYS A 136 6.20 -5.98 5.69
N GLY A 137 6.52 -6.29 4.43
CA GLY A 137 5.52 -6.73 3.45
C GLY A 137 4.72 -5.63 2.78
N ASP A 138 4.71 -4.41 3.33
CA ASP A 138 4.06 -3.25 2.73
C ASP A 138 4.99 -2.54 1.73
N GLY A 139 4.44 -1.72 0.83
CA GLY A 139 5.25 -1.08 -0.21
C GLY A 139 4.52 -0.05 -1.07
N TRP A 140 5.11 0.27 -2.22
CA TRP A 140 4.55 1.19 -3.21
C TRP A 140 4.77 0.67 -4.64
N PHE A 141 4.05 1.24 -5.60
CA PHE A 141 4.21 0.96 -7.03
C PHE A 141 4.64 2.20 -7.81
N ASP A 142 5.44 1.97 -8.85
CA ASP A 142 5.81 2.91 -9.93
C ASP A 142 5.39 2.31 -11.29
#